data_AF-A0A6A6V6U5-F1
#
_entry.id   AF-A0A6A6V6U5-F1
#
_cell.length_a   1.000
_cell.length_b   1.000
_cell.length_c   1.000
_cell.angle_alpha   90.00
_cell.angle_beta   90.00
_cell.angle_gamma   90.00
#
_symmetry.space_group_name_H-M   'P 1'
#
loop_
_entity.id
_entity.type
_entity.pdbx_description
1 polymer ?
#
loop_
_entity_poly.entity_id
_entity_poly.type
_entity_poly.pdbx_seq_one_letter_code
_entity_poly.pdbx_strand_id
1 'polypeptide(L)'
;MDSGRSKPEGFGRRITSLVKFFRHRSVANFPYLPLAAGTKQIRLLTILPGERKDALICTISHEDLGTERHRAYETISYCWGNRNRRRVITINDIAVSVPASSEAALRSVRLRFKARTV
;
A
#
# COMPACT_ATOMS: atom_id res chain seq x y z
N MET A 1 12.00 -42.70 -33.56
CA MET A 1 11.58 -42.70 -32.14
C MET A 1 12.81 -42.40 -31.30
N ASP A 2 13.08 -41.14 -31.03
CA ASP A 2 13.59 -40.71 -29.72
C ASP A 2 13.35 -39.20 -29.61
N SER A 3 12.63 -38.82 -28.56
CA SER A 3 12.03 -37.52 -28.33
C SER A 3 12.92 -36.72 -27.40
N GLY A 4 13.70 -35.78 -27.97
CA GLY A 4 14.55 -34.86 -27.25
C GLY A 4 13.74 -33.84 -26.44
N ARG A 5 13.71 -34.07 -25.12
CA ARG A 5 13.07 -33.30 -24.06
C ARG A 5 13.59 -31.85 -24.00
N SER A 6 12.72 -30.87 -24.26
CA SER A 6 12.97 -29.44 -24.05
C SER A 6 13.03 -29.10 -22.56
N LYS A 7 14.15 -28.51 -22.09
CA LYS A 7 14.23 -27.82 -20.80
C LYS A 7 13.67 -26.40 -20.92
N PRO A 8 12.80 -25.94 -20.02
CA PRO A 8 12.64 -24.53 -19.75
C PRO A 8 13.49 -24.16 -18.52
N GLU A 9 14.67 -23.58 -18.75
CA GLU A 9 15.33 -22.74 -17.74
C GLU A 9 14.70 -21.34 -17.91
N GLY A 10 13.91 -20.83 -16.98
CA GLY A 10 14.29 -20.61 -15.60
C GLY A 10 14.98 -19.24 -15.53
N PHE A 11 14.28 -18.25 -14.99
CA PHE A 11 14.79 -17.35 -13.94
C PHE A 11 14.07 -16.00 -14.00
N GLY A 12 13.19 -15.80 -13.03
CA GLY A 12 12.45 -14.57 -12.83
C GLY A 12 13.38 -13.36 -12.76
N ARG A 13 13.00 -12.31 -13.48
CA ARG A 13 13.61 -10.99 -13.35
C ARG A 13 13.33 -10.48 -11.94
N ARG A 14 14.31 -10.74 -11.06
CA ARG A 14 14.49 -10.14 -9.75
C ARG A 14 14.38 -8.62 -9.86
N ILE A 15 13.26 -8.05 -9.44
CA ILE A 15 13.24 -6.66 -8.97
C ILE A 15 13.78 -6.71 -7.54
N THR A 16 15.11 -6.77 -7.40
CA THR A 16 15.79 -6.81 -6.11
C THR A 16 16.86 -5.72 -6.07
N SER A 17 16.46 -4.45 -6.23
CA SER A 17 17.29 -3.33 -5.80
C SER A 17 16.52 -2.00 -5.84
N LEU A 18 15.63 -1.77 -4.86
CA LEU A 18 15.29 -0.41 -4.44
C LEU A 18 14.83 -0.36 -2.98
N VAL A 19 15.51 -1.09 -2.08
CA VAL A 19 15.21 -1.03 -0.63
C VAL A 19 16.42 -0.54 0.17
N LYS A 20 17.34 0.19 -0.48
CA LYS A 20 18.48 0.80 0.18
C LYS A 20 18.56 2.28 -0.17
N PHE A 21 17.66 3.10 0.35
CA PHE A 21 17.89 4.55 0.59
C PHE A 21 16.67 5.18 1.27
N PHE A 22 16.38 4.80 2.52
CA PHE A 22 15.54 5.61 3.40
C PHE A 22 16.34 6.04 4.64
N ARG A 23 17.43 6.79 4.38
CA ARG A 23 18.08 7.63 5.40
C ARG A 23 17.10 8.76 5.73
N HIS A 24 16.73 8.89 7.01
CA HIS A 24 16.19 10.10 7.65
C HIS A 24 15.52 11.12 6.70
N ARG A 25 14.43 10.72 6.01
CA ARG A 25 13.52 11.73 5.45
C ARG A 25 12.75 12.29 6.63
N SER A 26 12.79 13.61 6.80
CA SER A 26 11.84 14.32 7.66
C SER A 26 10.43 13.82 7.33
N VAL A 27 9.61 13.62 8.36
CA VAL A 27 8.18 13.34 8.17
C VAL A 27 7.61 14.56 7.46
N ALA A 28 7.40 14.46 6.15
CA ALA A 28 6.83 15.54 5.38
C ALA A 28 5.33 15.58 5.63
N ASN A 29 4.73 16.78 5.60
CA ASN A 29 3.28 16.89 5.50
C ASN A 29 2.85 16.23 4.21
N PHE A 30 2.08 15.14 4.31
CA PHE A 30 1.44 14.56 3.15
C PHE A 30 0.47 15.60 2.57
N PRO A 31 0.59 15.97 1.28
CA PRO A 31 -0.22 17.03 0.70
C PRO A 31 -1.70 16.64 0.74
N TYR A 32 -2.50 17.43 1.44
CA TYR A 32 -3.94 17.24 1.48
C TYR A 32 -4.57 17.80 0.21
N LEU A 33 -5.12 16.93 -0.63
CA LEU A 33 -5.93 17.33 -1.78
C LEU A 33 -7.43 17.20 -1.43
N PRO A 34 -8.19 18.31 -1.35
CA PRO A 34 -9.62 18.27 -1.03
C PRO A 34 -10.43 17.36 -1.98
N LEU A 35 -11.60 16.90 -1.51
CA LEU A 35 -12.57 16.22 -2.35
C LEU A 35 -13.38 17.25 -3.12
N ALA A 36 -13.75 16.97 -4.38
CA ALA A 36 -14.54 17.90 -5.18
C ALA A 36 -15.96 18.05 -4.61
N ALA A 37 -16.38 19.29 -4.33
CA ALA A 37 -17.72 19.58 -3.86
C ALA A 37 -18.77 19.11 -4.89
N GLY A 38 -19.89 18.56 -4.40
CA GLY A 38 -20.97 18.06 -5.26
C GLY A 38 -20.72 16.68 -5.90
N THR A 39 -19.56 16.05 -5.66
CA THR A 39 -19.25 14.68 -6.11
C THR A 39 -19.31 13.69 -4.95
N LYS A 40 -19.41 12.38 -5.24
CA LYS A 40 -19.38 11.33 -4.22
C LYS A 40 -17.96 10.75 -4.08
N GLN A 41 -16.98 11.65 -3.98
CA GLN A 41 -15.58 11.24 -3.92
C GLN A 41 -15.17 10.74 -2.53
N ILE A 42 -14.32 9.73 -2.51
CA ILE A 42 -13.60 9.24 -1.33
C ILE A 42 -12.11 9.08 -1.66
N ARG A 43 -11.28 8.85 -0.64
CA ARG A 43 -9.88 8.45 -0.83
C ARG A 43 -9.74 6.98 -0.48
N LEU A 44 -9.16 6.22 -1.39
CA LEU A 44 -8.86 4.81 -1.20
C LEU A 44 -7.37 4.63 -1.00
N LEU A 45 -7.00 3.75 -0.06
CA LEU A 45 -5.62 3.41 0.23
C LEU A 45 -5.31 2.04 -0.37
N THR A 46 -4.34 1.98 -1.27
CA THR A 46 -3.86 0.70 -1.82
C THR A 46 -2.57 0.29 -1.13
N ILE A 47 -2.63 -0.82 -0.40
CA ILE A 47 -1.50 -1.44 0.30
C ILE A 47 -0.75 -2.33 -0.70
N LEU A 48 0.55 -2.11 -0.87
CA LEU A 48 1.38 -2.91 -1.77
C LEU A 48 1.76 -4.28 -1.15
N PRO A 49 1.99 -5.30 -2.00
CA PRO A 49 2.42 -6.62 -1.52
C PRO A 49 3.71 -6.58 -0.72
N GLY A 50 3.91 -7.57 0.14
CA GLY A 50 5.19 -7.86 0.78
C GLY A 50 5.06 -8.60 2.10
N GLU A 51 6.20 -8.92 2.71
CA GLU A 51 6.24 -9.72 3.93
C GLU A 51 5.81 -8.91 5.16
N ARG A 52 5.46 -9.64 6.23
CA ARG A 52 5.05 -9.03 7.51
C ARG A 52 6.12 -8.11 8.11
N LYS A 53 7.39 -8.33 7.83
CA LYS A 53 8.52 -7.51 8.34
C LYS A 53 8.96 -6.39 7.40
N ASP A 54 8.53 -6.42 6.15
CA ASP A 54 8.96 -5.43 5.15
C ASP A 54 8.36 -4.05 5.46
N ALA A 55 8.96 -2.99 4.94
CA ALA A 55 8.35 -1.66 5.00
C ALA A 55 6.91 -1.70 4.46
N LEU A 56 6.00 -0.96 5.10
CA LEU A 56 4.63 -0.81 4.63
C LEU A 56 4.59 0.33 3.63
N ILE A 57 4.32 0.00 2.37
CA ILE A 57 4.26 0.93 1.25
C ILE A 57 2.83 0.92 0.72
N CYS A 58 2.27 2.11 0.57
CA CYS A 58 0.91 2.33 0.10
C CYS A 58 0.88 3.42 -0.99
N THR A 59 -0.21 3.43 -1.75
CA THR A 59 -0.61 4.57 -2.57
C THR A 59 -1.99 5.04 -2.16
N ILE A 60 -2.30 6.32 -2.38
CA ILE A 60 -3.63 6.88 -2.14
C ILE A 60 -4.16 7.50 -3.43
N SER A 61 -5.44 7.27 -3.72
CA SER A 61 -6.14 7.81 -4.89
C SER A 61 -7.52 8.32 -4.50
N HIS A 62 -8.01 9.30 -5.26
CA HIS A 62 -9.41 9.74 -5.19
C HIS A 62 -10.26 8.83 -6.08
N GLU A 63 -11.43 8.46 -5.58
CA GLU A 63 -12.38 7.61 -6.27
C GLU A 63 -13.77 8.26 -6.20
N ASP A 64 -14.48 8.37 -7.33
CA ASP A 64 -15.84 8.91 -7.36
C ASP A 64 -16.90 7.79 -7.40
N LEU A 65 -17.57 7.60 -6.28
CA LEU A 65 -18.62 6.59 -6.11
C LEU A 65 -19.92 6.94 -6.85
N GLY A 66 -20.03 8.15 -7.42
CA GLY A 66 -21.16 8.57 -8.23
C GLY A 66 -21.12 8.02 -9.66
N THR A 67 -19.99 7.44 -10.07
CA THR A 67 -19.81 6.87 -11.41
C THR A 67 -20.19 5.39 -11.45
N GLU A 68 -20.68 4.90 -12.60
CA GLU A 68 -21.02 3.48 -12.79
C GLU A 68 -19.81 2.55 -12.66
N ARG A 69 -18.61 3.07 -12.93
CA ARG A 69 -17.35 2.31 -12.91
C ARG A 69 -16.43 2.87 -11.83
N HIS A 70 -16.67 2.47 -10.59
CA HIS A 70 -15.75 2.74 -9.48
C HIS A 70 -14.93 1.50 -9.11
N ARG A 71 -13.76 1.73 -8.51
CA ARG A 71 -12.87 0.68 -8.02
C ARG A 71 -13.50 -0.08 -6.85
N ALA A 72 -13.43 -1.41 -6.89
CA ALA A 72 -13.77 -2.24 -5.73
C ALA A 72 -12.75 -2.04 -4.59
N TYR A 73 -13.25 -1.92 -3.37
CA TYR A 73 -12.45 -1.75 -2.15
C TYR A 73 -13.03 -2.59 -1.02
N GLU A 74 -12.21 -2.87 -0.01
CA GLU A 74 -12.62 -3.55 1.21
C GLU A 74 -12.68 -2.54 2.35
N THR A 75 -13.58 -2.69 3.32
CA THR A 75 -13.52 -1.89 4.55
C THR A 75 -12.80 -2.67 5.63
N ILE A 76 -12.04 -1.96 6.48
CA ILE A 76 -11.39 -2.56 7.64
C ILE A 76 -11.87 -1.89 8.92
N SER A 77 -12.17 -2.71 9.92
CA SER A 77 -12.56 -2.26 11.26
C SER A 77 -11.41 -2.52 12.22
N TYR A 78 -11.01 -1.50 12.98
CA TYR A 78 -9.97 -1.61 14.01
C TYR A 78 -10.21 -0.59 15.11
N CYS A 79 -9.75 -0.89 16.33
CA CYS A 79 -9.82 0.04 17.45
C CYS A 79 -8.72 1.11 17.33
N TRP A 80 -9.06 2.34 17.67
CA TRP A 80 -8.07 3.39 17.81
C TRP A 80 -7.15 3.10 19.00
N GLY A 81 -5.84 3.26 18.81
CA GLY A 81 -4.85 3.05 19.84
C GLY A 81 -4.34 4.35 20.45
N ASN A 82 -3.26 4.25 21.20
CA ASN A 82 -2.57 5.41 21.77
C ASN A 82 -2.02 6.33 20.65
N ARG A 83 -2.55 7.54 20.55
CA ARG A 83 -2.17 8.54 19.52
C ARG A 83 -0.69 8.94 19.53
N ASN A 84 -0.03 8.84 20.69
CA ASN A 84 1.39 9.19 20.87
C ASN A 84 2.33 8.09 20.36
N ARG A 85 1.83 6.85 20.22
CA ARG A 85 2.61 5.76 19.62
C ARG A 85 2.53 5.87 18.11
N ARG A 86 3.64 6.30 17.49
CA ARG A 86 3.73 6.50 16.04
C ARG A 86 4.54 5.40 15.35
N ARG A 87 4.23 5.17 14.08
CA ARG A 87 4.99 4.37 13.12
C ARG A 87 5.10 5.15 11.81
N VAL A 88 6.15 4.88 11.05
CA VAL A 88 6.36 5.50 9.74
C VAL A 88 5.98 4.49 8.67
N ILE A 89 5.16 4.92 7.72
CA ILE A 89 4.81 4.18 6.51
C ILE A 89 5.11 5.05 5.30
N THR A 90 5.16 4.46 4.11
CA THR A 90 5.35 5.22 2.86
C THR A 90 4.02 5.33 2.12
N ILE A 91 3.58 6.54 1.80
CA ILE A 91 2.40 6.79 0.96
C ILE A 91 2.84 7.67 -0.22
N ASN A 92 2.63 7.21 -1.45
CA ASN A 92 3.06 7.92 -2.67
C ASN A 92 4.52 8.41 -2.56
N ASP A 93 5.43 7.52 -2.16
CA ASP A 93 6.88 7.79 -1.96
C ASP A 93 7.23 8.83 -0.86
N ILE A 94 6.25 9.22 -0.05
CA ILE A 94 6.41 10.13 1.09
C ILE A 94 6.36 9.34 2.39
N ALA A 95 7.32 9.58 3.29
CA ALA A 95 7.33 9.01 4.63
C ALA A 95 6.31 9.74 5.52
N VAL A 96 5.30 9.02 6.00
CA VAL A 96 4.19 9.56 6.79
C VAL A 96 4.17 8.90 8.16
N SER A 97 4.12 9.74 9.21
CA SER A 97 3.91 9.28 10.59
C SER A 97 2.43 8.99 10.81
N VAL A 98 2.09 7.78 11.23
CA VAL A 98 0.72 7.32 11.52
C VAL A 98 0.63 6.72 12.92
N PRO A 99 -0.57 6.63 13.54
CA PRO A 99 -0.76 5.86 14.77
C PRO A 99 -0.32 4.40 14.58
N ALA A 100 0.33 3.83 15.58
CA ALA A 100 0.77 2.44 15.53
C ALA A 100 -0.39 1.44 15.35
N SER A 101 -1.59 1.77 15.83
CA SER A 101 -2.78 0.94 15.64
C SER A 101 -3.23 0.90 14.17
N SER A 102 -3.18 2.04 13.47
CA SER A 102 -3.50 2.11 12.04
C SER A 102 -2.48 1.32 11.21
N GLU A 103 -1.19 1.46 11.52
CA GLU A 103 -0.13 0.68 10.84
C GLU A 103 -0.29 -0.83 11.06
N ALA A 104 -0.60 -1.25 12.29
CA ALA A 104 -0.86 -2.65 12.61
C ALA A 104 -2.10 -3.20 11.88
N ALA A 105 -3.17 -2.42 11.79
CA ALA A 105 -4.38 -2.78 11.05
C ALA A 105 -4.10 -2.94 9.55
N LEU A 106 -3.32 -2.05 8.94
CA LEU A 106 -2.93 -2.19 7.54
C LEU A 106 -2.03 -3.42 7.31
N ARG A 107 -1.11 -3.72 8.23
CA ARG A 107 -0.27 -4.93 8.15
C ARG A 107 -1.06 -6.23 8.29
N SER A 108 -2.15 -6.26 9.07
CA SER A 108 -2.92 -7.48 9.28
C SER A 108 -3.66 -7.92 8.01
N VAL A 109 -4.06 -6.95 7.17
CA VAL A 109 -4.74 -7.19 5.89
C VAL A 109 -3.81 -7.20 4.67
N ARG A 110 -2.53 -6.84 4.83
CA ARG A 110 -1.53 -6.89 3.75
C ARG A 110 -1.37 -8.32 3.24
N LEU A 111 -1.48 -8.49 1.93
CA LEU A 111 -1.20 -9.75 1.26
C LEU A 111 0.25 -9.80 0.78
N ARG A 112 0.82 -11.01 0.78
CA ARG A 112 2.22 -11.25 0.40
C ARG A 112 2.50 -10.95 -1.08
N PHE A 113 1.56 -11.25 -1.96
CA PHE A 113 1.76 -11.23 -3.41
C PHE A 113 0.77 -10.38 -4.19
N LYS A 114 -0.22 -9.77 -3.52
CA LYS A 114 -1.29 -9.00 -4.18
C LYS A 114 -1.53 -7.68 -3.46
N ALA A 115 -1.72 -6.60 -4.22
CA ALA A 115 -2.12 -5.34 -3.64
C ALA A 115 -3.57 -5.43 -3.12
N ARG A 116 -3.89 -4.68 -2.07
CA ARG A 116 -5.23 -4.61 -1.50
C ARG A 116 -5.66 -3.16 -1.34
N THR A 117 -6.86 -2.84 -1.79
CA THR A 117 -7.44 -1.50 -1.66
C THR A 117 -8.43 -1.50 -0.50
N VAL A 118 -8.21 -0.61 0.46
CA VAL A 118 -9.05 -0.40 1.65
C VAL A 118 -9.50 1.05 1.80
#